data_AF-A0A7S7L8I7-F1
#
_entry.id   AF-A0A7S7L8I7-F1
#
_cell.length_a   1.000
_cell.length_b   1.000
_cell.length_c   1.000
_cell.angle_alpha   90.00
_cell.angle_beta   90.00
_cell.angle_gamma   90.00
#
_symmetry.space_group_name_H-M   'P 1'
#
loop_
_entity.id
_entity.type
_entity.pdbx_description
1 polymer ?
#
loop_
_entity_poly.entity_id
_entity_poly.type
_entity_poly.pdbx_seq_one_letter_code
_entity_poly.pdbx_strand_id
1 'polypeptide(L)'
;MNSDMQSAQKEISSFTGSLLRENFGKGPESVFVQMAGKYLTIYIRNFLSPIEKVLQQQDQDLIIDEMRQKLMYALIHDIRAFINAVTGVQIEHIYYDWNMTNRSGMIFAIGNEIFYDTVVVDNYHGKEEVEQKISTLSKEAEKTPEKITSFQMNSRTIAVIRTGILVRIEKEIIRYGKETLLKVIKRSLEKGYLHNSTNFEAILDKKVHDIFVDWDFELDESTIVIITEA
;
A
#
# COMPACT_ATOMS: atom_id res chain seq x y z
N MET A 1 -25.64 0.42 1.76
CA MET A 1 -24.36 0.62 2.45
C MET A 1 -24.64 0.72 3.94
N ASN A 2 -23.94 -0.07 4.76
CA ASN A 2 -24.12 -0.11 6.21
C ASN A 2 -23.71 1.25 6.85
N SER A 3 -24.59 1.87 7.64
CA SER A 3 -24.35 3.18 8.28
C SER A 3 -23.12 3.17 9.20
N ASP A 4 -22.87 2.03 9.84
CA ASP A 4 -21.81 1.88 10.83
C ASP A 4 -20.44 1.84 10.15
N MET A 5 -20.37 1.16 9.00
CA MET A 5 -19.17 1.16 8.14
C MET A 5 -18.81 2.57 7.67
N GLN A 6 -19.81 3.37 7.26
CA GLN A 6 -19.56 4.75 6.84
C GLN A 6 -19.07 5.62 7.99
N SER A 7 -19.58 5.43 9.21
CA SER A 7 -19.07 6.11 10.42
C SER A 7 -17.62 5.72 10.68
N ALA A 8 -17.32 4.42 10.69
CA ALA A 8 -15.98 3.91 10.93
C ALA A 8 -14.97 4.42 9.90
N GLN A 9 -15.32 4.41 8.61
CA GLN A 9 -14.48 4.96 7.54
C GLN A 9 -14.17 6.45 7.77
N LYS A 10 -15.15 7.25 8.21
CA LYS A 10 -14.99 8.67 8.49
C LYS A 10 -14.11 8.92 9.72
N GLU A 11 -14.28 8.12 10.77
CA GLU A 11 -13.49 8.20 11.99
C GLU A 11 -12.02 7.85 11.71
N ILE A 12 -11.75 6.74 11.02
CA ILE A 12 -10.40 6.32 10.63
C ILE A 12 -9.73 7.36 9.72
N SER A 13 -10.48 7.92 8.76
CA SER A 13 -10.00 9.00 7.89
C SER A 13 -9.58 10.23 8.70
N SER A 14 -10.44 10.67 9.63
CA SER A 14 -10.19 11.85 10.46
C SER A 14 -9.02 11.66 11.41
N PHE A 15 -8.94 10.48 12.05
CA PHE A 15 -7.83 10.10 12.92
C PHE A 15 -6.51 10.07 12.16
N THR A 16 -6.45 9.35 11.04
CA THR A 16 -5.22 9.23 10.24
C THR A 16 -4.74 10.59 9.74
N GLY A 17 -5.66 11.43 9.24
CA GLY A 17 -5.30 12.78 8.79
C GLY A 17 -4.76 13.67 9.92
N SER A 18 -5.29 13.52 11.14
CA SER A 18 -4.83 14.26 12.32
C SER A 18 -3.48 13.76 12.81
N LEU A 19 -3.29 12.45 12.90
CA LEU A 19 -2.04 11.81 13.31
C LEU A 19 -0.89 12.19 12.36
N LEU A 20 -1.12 12.15 11.05
CA LEU A 20 -0.13 12.58 10.06
C LEU A 20 0.17 14.07 10.19
N ARG A 21 -0.83 14.93 10.42
CA ARG A 21 -0.63 16.37 10.61
C ARG A 21 0.25 16.68 11.82
N GLU A 22 -0.02 16.01 12.94
CA GLU A 22 0.71 16.21 14.19
C GLU A 22 2.19 15.82 14.04
N ASN A 23 2.47 14.71 13.36
CA ASN A 23 3.82 14.16 13.27
C ASN A 23 4.65 14.73 12.10
N PHE A 24 4.01 15.12 10.99
CA PHE A 24 4.69 15.70 9.83
C PHE A 24 4.60 17.24 9.76
N GLY A 25 3.86 17.87 10.69
CA GLY A 25 3.63 19.32 10.73
C GLY A 25 2.65 19.85 9.66
N LYS A 26 2.19 19.00 8.74
CA LYS A 26 1.17 19.30 7.74
C LYS A 26 0.38 18.02 7.46
N GLY A 27 -0.95 18.12 7.40
CA GLY A 27 -1.82 16.99 7.07
C GLY A 27 -2.02 16.81 5.57
N PRO A 28 -2.56 15.65 5.15
CA PRO A 28 -2.97 15.43 3.76
C PRO A 28 -4.17 16.31 3.38
N GLU A 29 -4.39 16.49 2.07
CA GLU A 29 -5.60 17.18 1.57
C GLU A 29 -6.84 16.33 1.79
N SER A 30 -6.72 15.03 1.55
CA SER A 30 -7.81 14.07 1.76
C SER A 30 -7.28 12.69 2.12
N VAL A 31 -8.11 11.96 2.87
CA VAL A 31 -7.88 10.58 3.30
C VAL A 31 -9.15 9.79 3.02
N PHE A 32 -9.05 8.77 2.15
CA PHE A 32 -10.16 7.91 1.78
C PHE A 32 -9.97 6.54 2.40
N VAL A 33 -10.94 6.08 3.19
CA VAL A 33 -10.92 4.75 3.78
C VAL A 33 -11.91 3.88 3.03
N GLN A 34 -11.52 2.68 2.63
CA GLN A 34 -12.40 1.67 2.05
C GLN A 34 -12.24 0.35 2.79
N MET A 35 -13.35 -0.34 3.03
CA MET A 35 -13.37 -1.71 3.56
C MET A 35 -14.08 -2.63 2.56
N ALA A 36 -13.55 -3.84 2.39
CA ALA A 36 -14.17 -4.91 1.60
C ALA A 36 -13.70 -6.27 2.13
N GLY A 37 -14.63 -7.09 2.63
CA GLY A 37 -14.29 -8.35 3.30
C GLY A 37 -13.38 -8.11 4.52
N LYS A 38 -12.25 -8.80 4.55
CA LYS A 38 -11.21 -8.65 5.59
C LYS A 38 -10.14 -7.60 5.27
N TYR A 39 -10.35 -6.79 4.23
CA TYR A 39 -9.35 -5.86 3.73
C TYR A 39 -9.79 -4.42 3.94
N LEU A 40 -8.83 -3.57 4.32
CA LEU A 40 -9.02 -2.13 4.50
C LEU A 40 -7.91 -1.37 3.77
N THR A 41 -8.27 -0.33 3.03
CA THR A 41 -7.33 0.63 2.45
C THR A 41 -7.54 2.02 3.03
N ILE A 42 -6.44 2.75 3.22
CA ILE A 42 -6.42 4.18 3.53
C ILE A 42 -5.59 4.85 2.44
N TYR A 43 -6.26 5.52 1.50
CA TYR A 43 -5.63 6.27 0.42
C TYR A 43 -5.50 7.75 0.79
N ILE A 44 -4.27 8.23 0.82
CA ILE A 44 -3.87 9.56 1.26
C ILE A 44 -3.50 10.37 0.02
N ARG A 45 -4.02 11.59 -0.14
CA ARG A 45 -3.74 12.46 -1.30
C ARG A 45 -3.13 13.80 -0.93
N ASN A 46 -2.28 14.30 -1.83
CA ASN A 46 -1.61 15.61 -1.76
C ASN A 46 -0.91 15.87 -0.43
N PHE A 47 -0.14 14.87 0.01
CA PHE A 47 0.59 14.84 1.26
C PHE A 47 2.10 15.03 1.04
N LEU A 48 2.56 16.25 1.33
CA LEU A 48 3.96 16.63 1.31
C LEU A 48 4.18 17.78 2.29
N SER A 49 5.04 17.57 3.29
CA SER A 49 5.40 18.57 4.30
C SER A 49 6.32 19.66 3.71
N PRO A 50 6.45 20.83 4.38
CA PRO A 50 7.33 21.89 3.91
C PRO A 50 8.81 21.47 3.80
N ILE A 51 9.31 20.67 4.75
CA ILE A 51 10.69 20.20 4.75
C ILE A 51 10.94 19.19 3.62
N GLU A 52 10.01 18.26 3.40
CA GLU A 52 10.10 17.30 2.29
C GLU A 52 10.05 18.01 0.94
N LYS A 53 9.30 19.10 0.81
CA LYS A 53 9.28 19.90 -0.42
C LYS A 53 10.66 20.50 -0.74
N VAL A 54 11.40 20.97 0.26
CA VAL A 54 12.76 21.49 0.08
C VAL A 54 13.71 20.36 -0.30
N LEU A 55 13.63 19.22 0.39
CA LEU A 55 14.46 18.04 0.09
C LEU A 55 14.21 17.51 -1.33
N GLN A 56 12.95 17.47 -1.77
CA GLN A 56 12.57 17.03 -3.11
C GLN A 56 13.15 17.96 -4.19
N GLN A 57 13.23 19.27 -3.92
CA GLN A 57 13.87 20.23 -4.84
C GLN A 57 15.40 20.09 -4.91
N GLN A 58 16.00 19.33 -4.01
CA GLN A 58 17.43 19.04 -3.94
C GLN A 58 17.75 17.60 -4.35
N ASP A 59 16.79 16.91 -4.99
CA ASP A 59 16.88 15.51 -5.40
C ASP A 59 17.24 14.55 -4.23
N GLN A 60 16.78 14.88 -3.02
CA GLN A 60 17.03 14.10 -1.79
C GLN A 60 15.89 13.10 -1.48
N ASP A 61 15.35 12.42 -2.49
CA ASP A 61 14.22 11.50 -2.32
C ASP A 61 14.53 10.37 -1.34
N LEU A 62 15.75 9.85 -1.34
CA LEU A 62 16.19 8.82 -0.39
C LEU A 62 16.05 9.27 1.07
N ILE A 63 16.39 10.53 1.37
CA ILE A 63 16.28 11.09 2.72
C ILE A 63 14.80 11.18 3.12
N ILE A 64 13.93 11.57 2.18
CA ILE A 64 12.48 11.64 2.43
C ILE A 64 11.93 10.25 2.73
N ASP A 65 12.30 9.25 1.93
CA ASP A 65 11.88 7.87 2.12
C ASP A 65 12.34 7.31 3.48
N GLU A 66 13.59 7.56 3.88
CA GLU A 66 14.10 7.16 5.19
C GLU A 66 13.35 7.85 6.35
N MET A 67 13.06 9.15 6.22
CA MET A 67 12.28 9.90 7.20
C MET A 67 10.87 9.33 7.33
N ARG A 68 10.16 9.13 6.22
CA ARG A 68 8.82 8.54 6.19
C ARG A 68 8.81 7.14 6.79
N GLN A 69 9.78 6.31 6.44
CA GLN A 69 9.89 4.95 6.96
C GLN A 69 10.04 4.97 8.49
N LYS A 70 10.93 5.82 9.04
CA LYS A 70 11.14 5.96 10.48
C LYS A 70 9.89 6.47 11.21
N LEU A 71 9.21 7.49 10.66
CA LEU A 71 7.98 8.01 11.24
C LEU A 71 6.87 6.96 11.23
N MET A 72 6.69 6.27 10.09
CA MET A 72 5.66 5.26 9.96
C MET A 72 5.84 4.07 10.91
N TYR A 73 7.07 3.68 11.25
CA TYR A 73 7.29 2.67 12.30
C TYR A 73 6.62 3.05 13.63
N ALA A 74 6.59 4.33 13.99
CA ALA A 74 5.88 4.78 15.19
C ALA A 74 4.36 4.84 14.96
N LEU A 75 3.93 5.50 13.87
CA LEU A 75 2.51 5.81 13.63
C LEU A 75 1.65 4.58 13.30
N ILE A 76 2.25 3.54 12.73
CA ILE A 76 1.50 2.37 12.27
C ILE A 76 0.85 1.60 13.43
N HIS A 77 1.46 1.64 14.62
CA HIS A 77 0.89 1.03 15.82
C HIS A 77 -0.36 1.77 16.29
N ASP A 78 -0.35 3.09 16.25
CA ASP A 78 -1.50 3.92 16.63
C ASP A 78 -2.65 3.76 15.64
N ILE A 79 -2.34 3.73 14.34
CA ILE A 79 -3.33 3.47 13.27
C ILE A 79 -3.94 2.08 13.47
N ARG A 80 -3.13 1.06 13.74
CA ARG A 80 -3.62 -0.30 14.02
C ARG A 80 -4.57 -0.32 15.22
N ALA A 81 -4.14 0.26 16.34
CA ALA A 81 -4.95 0.29 17.56
C ALA A 81 -6.27 1.02 17.35
N PHE A 82 -6.26 2.13 16.60
CA PHE A 82 -7.46 2.89 16.29
C PHE A 82 -8.42 2.12 15.39
N ILE A 83 -7.92 1.47 14.33
CA ILE A 83 -8.75 0.62 13.47
C ILE A 83 -9.41 -0.48 14.31
N ASN A 84 -8.64 -1.19 15.14
CA ASN A 84 -9.17 -2.25 16.01
C ASN A 84 -10.27 -1.73 16.94
N ALA A 85 -10.10 -0.54 17.53
CA ALA A 85 -11.07 0.05 18.44
C ALA A 85 -12.38 0.43 17.75
N VAL A 86 -12.30 0.98 16.53
CA VAL A 86 -13.46 1.46 15.78
C VAL A 86 -14.25 0.32 15.12
N THR A 87 -13.57 -0.70 14.61
CA THR A 87 -14.21 -1.80 13.87
C THR A 87 -14.49 -3.04 14.72
N GLY A 88 -13.80 -3.18 15.86
CA GLY A 88 -13.80 -4.41 16.66
C GLY A 88 -12.97 -5.55 16.07
N VAL A 89 -12.40 -5.38 14.88
CA VAL A 89 -11.61 -6.41 14.16
C VAL A 89 -10.13 -6.24 14.43
N GLN A 90 -9.43 -7.35 14.72
CA GLN A 90 -7.99 -7.31 14.93
C GLN A 90 -7.25 -7.30 13.59
N ILE A 91 -6.43 -6.28 13.36
CA ILE A 91 -5.51 -6.27 12.22
C ILE A 91 -4.36 -7.26 12.44
N GLU A 92 -4.19 -8.19 11.49
CA GLU A 92 -3.06 -9.13 11.42
C GLU A 92 -1.86 -8.46 10.75
N HIS A 93 -2.06 -7.98 9.52
CA HIS A 93 -1.00 -7.44 8.68
C HIS A 93 -1.31 -6.01 8.24
N ILE A 94 -0.27 -5.20 8.14
CA ILE A 94 -0.38 -3.82 7.67
C ILE A 94 0.80 -3.46 6.79
N TYR A 95 0.49 -2.90 5.63
CA TYR A 95 1.40 -2.56 4.56
C TYR A 95 1.25 -1.08 4.28
N TYR A 96 2.35 -0.39 3.95
CA TYR A 96 2.26 1.01 3.57
C TYR A 96 3.31 1.42 2.56
N ASP A 97 2.94 2.36 1.72
CA ASP A 97 3.82 2.89 0.69
C ASP A 97 3.44 4.32 0.30
N TRP A 98 4.39 5.04 -0.29
CA TRP A 98 4.26 6.45 -0.65
C TRP A 98 4.66 6.67 -2.10
N ASN A 99 3.90 7.49 -2.82
CA ASN A 99 4.28 7.97 -4.13
C ASN A 99 4.64 9.45 -4.03
N MET A 100 5.93 9.77 -4.12
CA MET A 100 6.44 11.14 -3.96
C MET A 100 6.13 12.04 -5.16
N THR A 101 6.00 11.47 -6.35
CA THR A 101 5.60 12.18 -7.57
C THR A 101 4.15 12.64 -7.47
N ASN A 102 3.25 11.71 -7.11
CA ASN A 102 1.83 11.99 -6.96
C ASN A 102 1.45 12.58 -5.59
N ARG A 103 2.43 12.67 -4.68
CA ARG A 103 2.26 13.12 -3.29
C ARG A 103 1.14 12.36 -2.59
N SER A 104 1.07 11.06 -2.83
CA SER A 104 0.03 10.18 -2.30
C SER A 104 0.64 9.09 -1.44
N GLY A 105 -0.21 8.43 -0.66
CA GLY A 105 0.18 7.31 0.20
C GLY A 105 -0.93 6.27 0.28
N MET A 106 -0.54 5.06 0.61
CA MET A 106 -1.45 3.95 0.83
C MET A 106 -1.09 3.25 2.13
N ILE A 107 -2.11 2.94 2.92
CA ILE A 107 -2.02 1.94 3.98
C ILE A 107 -3.02 0.84 3.60
N PHE A 108 -2.55 -0.40 3.55
CA PHE A 108 -3.36 -1.58 3.29
C PHE A 108 -3.29 -2.50 4.51
N ALA A 109 -4.44 -2.80 5.10
CA ALA A 109 -4.56 -3.60 6.30
C ALA A 109 -5.41 -4.85 6.05
N ILE A 110 -5.01 -5.96 6.67
CA ILE A 110 -5.71 -7.24 6.62
C ILE A 110 -6.15 -7.59 8.04
N GLY A 111 -7.47 -7.73 8.23
CA GLY A 111 -8.07 -8.21 9.47
C GLY A 111 -8.08 -9.73 9.57
N ASN A 112 -8.13 -10.24 10.80
CA ASN A 112 -8.33 -11.66 11.11
C ASN A 112 -9.75 -12.16 10.74
N GLU A 113 -10.70 -11.25 10.60
CA GLU A 113 -12.08 -11.49 10.20
C GLU A 113 -12.58 -10.40 9.23
N ILE A 114 -13.80 -10.56 8.71
CA ILE A 114 -14.42 -9.55 7.85
C ILE A 114 -14.81 -8.31 8.68
N PHE A 115 -14.53 -7.10 8.19
CA PHE A 115 -14.88 -5.87 8.91
C PHE A 115 -16.39 -5.64 8.98
N TYR A 116 -17.05 -5.82 7.85
CA TYR A 116 -18.49 -5.66 7.67
C TYR A 116 -18.95 -6.64 6.59
N ASP A 117 -20.26 -6.82 6.45
CA ASP A 117 -20.88 -7.66 5.41
C ASP A 117 -20.72 -7.04 4.01
N THR A 118 -19.48 -7.09 3.52
CA THR A 118 -19.00 -6.61 2.25
C THR A 118 -18.07 -7.65 1.66
N VAL A 119 -18.04 -7.75 0.34
CA VAL A 119 -17.22 -8.74 -0.36
C VAL A 119 -16.27 -8.06 -1.31
N VAL A 120 -15.12 -8.68 -1.52
CA VAL A 120 -14.24 -8.35 -2.65
C VAL A 120 -14.75 -9.05 -3.91
N VAL A 121 -14.44 -8.49 -5.08
CA VAL A 121 -14.71 -9.12 -6.37
C VAL A 121 -13.45 -9.84 -6.82
N ASP A 122 -13.48 -11.16 -6.76
CA ASP A 122 -12.33 -12.00 -7.14
C ASP A 122 -12.14 -12.03 -8.68
N ASN A 123 -13.23 -12.16 -9.43
CA ASN A 123 -13.21 -12.22 -10.90
C ASN A 123 -13.51 -10.86 -11.55
N TYR A 124 -12.61 -9.91 -11.39
CA TYR A 124 -12.69 -8.60 -12.05
C TYR A 124 -12.13 -8.65 -13.48
N HIS A 125 -12.46 -7.64 -14.29
CA HIS A 125 -11.99 -7.54 -15.67
C HIS A 125 -10.46 -7.44 -15.75
N GLY A 126 -9.83 -8.28 -16.59
CA GLY A 126 -8.37 -8.29 -16.78
C GLY A 126 -7.59 -8.94 -15.63
N LYS A 127 -8.24 -9.69 -14.73
CA LYS A 127 -7.59 -10.35 -13.58
C LYS A 127 -6.39 -11.21 -13.99
N GLU A 128 -6.58 -12.15 -14.91
CA GLU A 128 -5.54 -13.08 -15.33
C GLU A 128 -4.35 -12.34 -15.96
N GLU A 129 -4.63 -11.33 -16.78
CA GLU A 129 -3.63 -10.50 -17.45
C GLU A 129 -2.87 -9.63 -16.44
N VAL A 130 -3.54 -9.08 -15.41
CA VAL A 130 -2.89 -8.38 -14.30
C VAL A 130 -1.96 -9.32 -13.54
N GLU A 131 -2.43 -10.51 -13.17
CA GLU A 131 -1.61 -11.48 -12.42
C GLU A 131 -0.41 -11.97 -13.25
N GLN A 132 -0.60 -12.23 -14.54
CA GLN A 132 0.48 -12.58 -15.46
C GLN A 132 1.50 -11.45 -15.63
N LYS A 133 1.02 -10.21 -15.75
CA LYS A 133 1.90 -9.04 -15.85
C LYS A 133 2.72 -8.87 -14.57
N ILE A 134 2.09 -8.95 -13.40
CA ILE A 134 2.77 -8.87 -12.11
C ILE A 134 3.78 -10.01 -11.95
N SER A 135 3.43 -11.24 -12.35
CA SER A 135 4.36 -12.38 -12.36
C SER A 135 5.60 -12.11 -13.21
N THR A 136 5.41 -11.51 -14.39
CA THR A 136 6.51 -11.15 -15.29
C THR A 136 7.41 -10.06 -14.68
N LEU A 137 6.81 -9.01 -14.12
CA LEU A 137 7.57 -7.92 -13.48
C LEU A 137 8.32 -8.42 -12.23
N SER A 138 7.71 -9.26 -11.39
CA SER A 138 8.41 -9.90 -10.27
C SER A 138 9.60 -10.73 -10.78
N LYS A 139 9.43 -11.50 -11.85
CA LYS A 139 10.53 -12.29 -12.42
C LYS A 139 11.72 -11.43 -12.88
N GLU A 140 11.45 -10.23 -13.39
CA GLU A 140 12.50 -9.28 -13.81
C GLU A 140 13.20 -8.64 -12.61
N ALA A 141 12.46 -8.30 -11.55
CA ALA A 141 13.01 -7.67 -10.35
C ALA A 141 13.69 -8.67 -9.38
N GLU A 142 13.21 -9.92 -9.31
CA GLU A 142 13.57 -10.93 -8.31
C GLU A 142 13.41 -12.37 -8.86
N LYS A 143 12.31 -13.05 -8.53
CA LYS A 143 11.87 -14.34 -9.06
C LYS A 143 10.37 -14.33 -9.30
N THR A 144 9.87 -15.33 -10.02
CA THR A 144 8.43 -15.56 -10.12
C THR A 144 7.85 -15.87 -8.73
N PRO A 145 6.75 -15.23 -8.30
CA PRO A 145 6.10 -15.54 -7.03
C PRO A 145 5.59 -16.98 -7.02
N GLU A 146 5.60 -17.62 -5.85
CA GLU A 146 5.02 -18.96 -5.68
C GLU A 146 3.49 -18.93 -5.79
N LYS A 147 2.87 -17.84 -5.34
CA LYS A 147 1.44 -17.60 -5.48
C LYS A 147 1.18 -16.11 -5.69
N ILE A 148 0.19 -15.83 -6.54
CA ILE A 148 -0.39 -14.50 -6.71
C ILE A 148 -1.89 -14.64 -6.45
N THR A 149 -2.47 -13.68 -5.76
CA THR A 149 -3.92 -13.56 -5.60
C THR A 149 -4.29 -12.11 -5.71
N SER A 150 -5.14 -11.79 -6.67
CA SER A 150 -5.65 -10.43 -6.88
C SER A 150 -7.15 -10.35 -6.64
N PHE A 151 -7.65 -9.20 -6.22
CA PHE A 151 -9.09 -8.96 -6.09
C PHE A 151 -9.40 -7.46 -6.15
N GLN A 152 -10.61 -7.14 -6.57
CA GLN A 152 -11.10 -5.77 -6.61
C GLN A 152 -11.88 -5.46 -5.33
N MET A 153 -11.45 -4.43 -4.60
CA MET A 153 -12.08 -4.00 -3.34
C MET A 153 -13.28 -3.07 -3.59
N ASN A 154 -13.19 -2.25 -4.65
CA ASN A 154 -14.27 -1.41 -5.16
C ASN A 154 -13.98 -1.08 -6.63
N SER A 155 -14.82 -0.28 -7.29
CA SER A 155 -14.64 0.06 -8.70
C SER A 155 -13.32 0.74 -9.06
N ARG A 156 -12.56 1.23 -8.07
CA ARG A 156 -11.32 2.01 -8.24
C ARG A 156 -10.07 1.39 -7.62
N THR A 157 -10.20 0.27 -6.91
CA THR A 157 -9.12 -0.27 -6.08
C THR A 157 -8.98 -1.76 -6.32
N ILE A 158 -7.81 -2.15 -6.82
CA ILE A 158 -7.41 -3.54 -6.98
C ILE A 158 -6.24 -3.79 -6.03
N ALA A 159 -6.32 -4.86 -5.26
CA ALA A 159 -5.24 -5.32 -4.40
C ALA A 159 -4.71 -6.66 -4.94
N VAL A 160 -3.40 -6.84 -4.84
CA VAL A 160 -2.70 -8.05 -5.23
C VAL A 160 -1.79 -8.46 -4.09
N ILE A 161 -1.83 -9.72 -3.71
CA ILE A 161 -0.98 -10.32 -2.70
C ILE A 161 -0.09 -11.35 -3.41
N ARG A 162 1.22 -11.28 -3.17
CA ARG A 162 2.21 -12.23 -3.69
C ARG A 162 2.90 -12.90 -2.52
N THR A 163 3.08 -14.21 -2.58
CA THR A 163 3.87 -14.96 -1.59
C THR A 163 5.01 -15.73 -2.23
N GLY A 164 6.07 -15.97 -1.46
CA GLY A 164 7.24 -16.71 -1.93
C GLY A 164 7.95 -15.94 -3.03
N ILE A 165 8.37 -14.71 -2.73
CA ILE A 165 8.97 -13.75 -3.67
C ILE A 165 10.47 -13.56 -3.43
N LEU A 166 10.95 -13.82 -2.22
CA LEU A 166 12.33 -13.56 -1.83
C LEU A 166 13.33 -14.53 -2.48
N VAL A 167 14.42 -13.98 -3.03
CA VAL A 167 15.58 -14.75 -3.49
C VAL A 167 16.60 -14.96 -2.38
N ARG A 168 17.53 -15.90 -2.57
CA ARG A 168 18.49 -16.31 -1.52
C ARG A 168 19.32 -15.14 -0.96
N ILE A 169 19.79 -14.23 -1.83
CA ILE A 169 20.61 -13.09 -1.38
C ILE A 169 19.81 -12.14 -0.48
N GLU A 170 18.53 -11.92 -0.76
CA GLU A 170 17.66 -11.07 0.05
C GLU A 170 17.43 -11.69 1.43
N LYS A 171 17.20 -13.01 1.48
CA LYS A 171 17.09 -13.75 2.75
C LYS A 171 18.36 -13.60 3.60
N GLU A 172 19.55 -13.59 2.98
CA GLU A 172 20.80 -13.31 3.70
C GLU A 172 20.88 -11.86 4.19
N ILE A 173 20.52 -10.88 3.36
CA ILE A 173 20.49 -9.45 3.76
C ILE A 173 19.57 -9.23 4.98
N ILE A 174 18.41 -9.88 4.99
CA ILE A 174 17.47 -9.85 6.13
C ILE A 174 18.14 -10.45 7.39
N ARG A 175 18.79 -11.62 7.28
CA ARG A 175 19.53 -12.26 8.39
C ARG A 175 20.64 -11.39 8.96
N TYR A 176 21.28 -10.56 8.14
CA TYR A 176 22.28 -9.58 8.57
C TYR A 176 21.68 -8.31 9.22
N GLY A 177 20.35 -8.25 9.41
CA GLY A 177 19.68 -7.11 10.03
C GLY A 177 19.60 -5.88 9.13
N LYS A 178 19.68 -6.05 7.81
CA LYS A 178 19.64 -4.96 6.82
C LYS A 178 18.28 -4.85 6.12
N GLU A 179 17.23 -5.22 6.83
CA GLU A 179 15.86 -5.24 6.33
C GLU A 179 15.38 -3.87 5.82
N THR A 180 15.57 -2.81 6.60
CA THR A 180 15.14 -1.46 6.20
C THR A 180 15.82 -1.00 4.91
N LEU A 181 17.11 -1.29 4.76
CA LEU A 181 17.86 -0.98 3.54
C LEU A 181 17.32 -1.78 2.35
N LEU A 182 17.08 -3.08 2.54
CA LEU A 182 16.49 -3.93 1.51
C LEU A 182 15.12 -3.39 1.06
N LYS A 183 14.27 -3.00 2.00
CA LYS A 183 12.94 -2.45 1.72
C LYS A 183 13.01 -1.18 0.87
N VAL A 184 13.88 -0.24 1.21
CA VAL A 184 14.10 1.00 0.45
C VAL A 184 14.59 0.71 -0.98
N ILE A 185 15.58 -0.17 -1.12
CA ILE A 185 16.15 -0.53 -2.43
C ILE A 185 15.12 -1.27 -3.30
N LYS A 186 14.43 -2.30 -2.74
CA LYS A 186 13.38 -3.04 -3.45
C LYS A 186 12.25 -2.12 -3.89
N ARG A 187 11.85 -1.17 -3.04
CA ARG A 187 10.82 -0.17 -3.38
C ARG A 187 11.19 0.64 -4.60
N SER A 188 12.41 1.17 -4.65
CA SER A 188 12.89 1.91 -5.83
C SER A 188 12.92 1.03 -7.08
N LEU A 189 13.41 -0.21 -6.96
CA LEU A 189 13.50 -1.17 -8.06
C LEU A 189 12.12 -1.56 -8.62
N GLU A 190 11.24 -2.10 -7.78
CA GLU A 190 9.94 -2.62 -8.22
C GLU A 190 9.03 -1.51 -8.74
N LYS A 191 9.08 -0.31 -8.15
CA LYS A 191 8.37 0.85 -8.68
C LYS A 191 8.86 1.25 -10.06
N GLY A 192 10.15 1.12 -10.35
CA GLY A 192 10.68 1.33 -11.71
C GLY A 192 9.99 0.45 -12.75
N TYR A 193 9.65 -0.79 -12.41
CA TYR A 193 8.91 -1.71 -13.28
C TYR A 193 7.40 -1.44 -13.29
N LEU A 194 6.82 -1.14 -12.12
CA LEU A 194 5.37 -0.94 -11.97
C LEU A 194 4.88 0.38 -12.57
N HIS A 195 5.68 1.46 -12.52
CA HIS A 195 5.30 2.78 -13.04
C HIS A 195 5.24 2.88 -14.56
N ASN A 196 5.58 1.81 -15.30
CA ASN A 196 5.23 1.70 -16.71
C ASN A 196 3.73 1.35 -16.87
N SER A 197 2.87 2.26 -16.38
CA SER A 197 1.44 2.08 -16.09
C SER A 197 0.58 1.86 -17.33
N THR A 198 1.04 2.26 -18.51
CA THR A 198 0.32 2.14 -19.80
C THR A 198 -0.16 0.72 -20.08
N ASN A 199 0.57 -0.30 -19.62
CA ASN A 199 0.15 -1.69 -19.77
C ASN A 199 -1.01 -2.06 -18.84
N PHE A 200 -1.01 -1.58 -17.59
CA PHE A 200 -2.12 -1.83 -16.67
C PHE A 200 -3.38 -1.09 -17.09
N GLU A 201 -3.23 0.13 -17.63
CA GLU A 201 -4.37 0.89 -18.15
C GLU A 201 -5.06 0.18 -19.31
N ALA A 202 -4.27 -0.40 -20.23
CA ALA A 202 -4.79 -1.18 -21.35
C ALA A 202 -5.49 -2.48 -20.90
N ILE A 203 -4.96 -3.15 -19.88
CA ILE A 203 -5.55 -4.38 -19.34
C ILE A 203 -6.87 -4.10 -18.60
N LEU A 204 -6.92 -3.02 -17.82
CA LEU A 204 -8.05 -2.69 -16.96
C LEU A 204 -9.12 -1.84 -17.64
N ASP A 205 -8.84 -1.33 -18.84
CA ASP A 205 -9.64 -0.33 -19.55
C ASP A 205 -9.96 0.90 -18.66
N LYS A 206 -8.97 1.30 -17.85
CA LYS A 206 -9.08 2.40 -16.88
C LYS A 206 -7.75 3.09 -16.71
N LYS A 207 -7.77 4.41 -16.53
CA LYS A 207 -6.56 5.13 -16.14
C LYS A 207 -6.10 4.70 -14.75
N VAL A 208 -4.79 4.58 -14.59
CA VAL A 208 -4.14 4.24 -13.32
C VAL A 208 -3.60 5.53 -12.72
N HIS A 209 -4.11 5.89 -11.54
CA HIS A 209 -3.64 7.05 -10.79
C HIS A 209 -2.40 6.76 -9.97
N ASP A 210 -2.40 5.65 -9.25
CA ASP A 210 -1.32 5.28 -8.35
C ASP A 210 -1.13 3.76 -8.30
N ILE A 211 0.10 3.34 -8.09
CA ILE A 211 0.46 1.96 -7.77
C ILE A 211 1.37 2.01 -6.53
N PHE A 212 1.03 1.21 -5.54
CA PHE A 212 1.73 1.09 -4.28
C PHE A 212 2.25 -0.32 -4.11
N VAL A 213 3.42 -0.48 -3.51
CA VAL A 213 4.00 -1.81 -3.22
C VAL A 213 4.71 -1.81 -1.87
N ASP A 214 4.46 -2.84 -1.07
CA ASP A 214 5.13 -3.04 0.21
C ASP A 214 5.30 -4.53 0.55
N TRP A 215 6.21 -4.84 1.47
CA TRP A 215 6.63 -6.21 1.80
C TRP A 215 6.56 -6.48 3.31
N ASP A 216 6.19 -7.72 3.63
CA ASP A 216 6.45 -8.37 4.91
C ASP A 216 7.46 -9.51 4.66
N PHE A 217 8.71 -9.26 5.04
CA PHE A 217 9.79 -10.20 4.74
C PHE A 217 9.83 -11.41 5.67
N GLU A 218 9.22 -11.34 6.85
CA GLU A 218 9.10 -12.50 7.73
C GLU A 218 8.14 -13.52 7.14
N LEU A 219 7.07 -13.04 6.49
CA LEU A 219 6.06 -13.87 5.84
C LEU A 219 6.41 -14.28 4.40
N ASP A 220 7.49 -13.73 3.83
CA ASP A 220 7.81 -13.84 2.39
C ASP A 220 6.60 -13.39 1.54
N GLU A 221 5.94 -12.30 1.96
CA GLU A 221 4.73 -11.73 1.36
C GLU A 221 4.97 -10.30 0.88
N SER A 222 4.26 -9.90 -0.19
CA SER A 222 4.13 -8.50 -0.56
C SER A 222 2.74 -8.19 -1.06
N THR A 223 2.41 -6.91 -0.99
CA THR A 223 1.14 -6.39 -1.50
C THR A 223 1.39 -5.33 -2.56
N ILE A 224 0.54 -5.31 -3.58
CA ILE A 224 0.46 -4.26 -4.58
C ILE A 224 -0.97 -3.72 -4.56
N VAL A 225 -1.13 -2.41 -4.48
CA VAL A 225 -2.43 -1.74 -4.56
C VAL A 225 -2.45 -0.80 -5.75
N ILE A 226 -3.37 -1.04 -6.68
CA ILE A 226 -3.57 -0.23 -7.88
C ILE A 226 -4.83 0.61 -7.69
N ILE A 227 -4.67 1.92 -7.83
CA ILE A 227 -5.77 2.90 -7.77
C ILE A 227 -6.06 3.39 -9.18
N THR A 228 -7.31 3.21 -9.62
CA THR A 228 -7.79 3.60 -10.94
C THR A 228 -8.77 4.77 -10.89
N GLU A 229 -9.03 5.37 -12.04
CA GLU A 229 -10.20 6.23 -12.24
C GLU A 229 -11.50 5.44 -12.03
N ALA A 230 -12.57 6.20 -11.77
CA ALA A 230 -13.94 5.69 -11.57
C ALA A 230 -14.43 4.91 -12.78
#